data_AF-A0A349GVX2-F1
#
_entry.id   AF-A0A349GVX2-F1
#
_cell.length_a   1.000
_cell.length_b   1.000
_cell.length_c   1.000
_cell.angle_alpha   90.00
_cell.angle_beta   90.00
_cell.angle_gamma   90.00
#
_symmetry.space_group_name_H-M   'P 1'
#
loop_
_entity.id
_entity.type
_entity.pdbx_description
1 polymer ?
#
loop_
_entity_poly.entity_id
_entity_poly.type
_entity_poly.pdbx_seq_one_letter_code
_entity_poly.pdbx_strand_id
1 'polypeptide(L)'
;MSGGNSSGNQNFGPVSPAKLTQEIQKYEHIIHSIRNHGYNPEKYGSVRGYFLIDAKGDYVFRVTQGMHRVPVLDAMGWTTIPISFDPVMPRYISLSSLRYWPKVVDGTFSPTLATYMFNRHFWDRGDVKQSILGELS
;
A
#
# COMPACT_ATOMS: atom_id res chain seq x y z
N MET A 1 14.50 9.07 22.24
CA MET A 1 15.03 10.36 21.75
C MET A 1 14.70 10.49 20.28
N SER A 2 13.75 11.35 19.94
CA SER A 2 13.20 11.55 18.60
C SER A 2 14.11 12.46 17.77
N GLY A 3 14.97 11.86 16.95
CA GLY A 3 15.76 12.58 15.95
C GLY A 3 14.89 12.96 14.78
N GLY A 4 14.31 14.15 14.81
CA GLY A 4 13.71 14.80 13.65
C GLY A 4 14.81 15.16 12.65
N ASN A 5 15.19 14.20 11.80
CA ASN A 5 16.18 14.44 10.76
C ASN A 5 15.48 14.97 9.49
N SER A 6 15.96 16.12 9.02
CA SER A 6 15.64 16.84 7.78
C SER A 6 15.97 16.05 6.48
N SER A 7 15.97 14.72 6.53
CA SER A 7 16.41 13.81 5.45
C SER A 7 15.29 13.34 4.53
N GLY A 8 14.05 13.80 4.75
CA GLY A 8 12.86 13.40 3.99
C GLY A 8 12.17 12.13 4.50
N ASN A 9 11.05 11.77 3.88
CA ASN A 9 10.22 10.63 4.27
C ASN A 9 10.36 9.49 3.24
N GLN A 10 10.42 8.23 3.66
CA GLN A 10 10.48 7.09 2.73
C GLN A 10 9.24 6.96 1.83
N ASN A 11 8.11 7.54 2.25
CA ASN A 11 6.84 7.52 1.54
C ASN A 11 6.66 8.74 0.61
N PHE A 12 7.39 9.84 0.84
CA PHE A 12 7.20 11.10 0.12
C PHE A 12 8.52 11.84 -0.07
N GLY A 13 8.79 12.26 -1.31
CA GLY A 13 9.96 13.06 -1.65
C GLY A 13 9.79 14.56 -1.35
N PRO A 14 10.87 15.34 -1.51
CA PRO A 14 12.25 14.90 -1.81
C PRO A 14 12.95 14.28 -0.59
N VAL A 15 13.88 13.36 -0.82
CA VAL A 15 14.73 12.74 0.21
C VAL A 15 16.20 13.07 -0.02
N SER A 16 17.00 13.06 1.05
CA SER A 16 18.44 13.29 0.91
C SER A 16 19.13 12.16 0.12
N PRO A 17 20.23 12.41 -0.59
CA PRO A 17 20.99 11.36 -1.27
C PRO A 17 21.39 10.21 -0.36
N ALA A 18 21.80 10.50 0.88
CA ALA A 18 22.15 9.47 1.87
C ALA A 18 20.95 8.58 2.23
N LYS A 19 19.75 9.17 2.35
CA LYS A 19 18.51 8.43 2.62
C LYS A 19 18.11 7.58 1.41
N LEU A 20 18.26 8.10 0.20
CA LEU A 20 18.03 7.35 -1.03
C LEU A 20 18.93 6.10 -1.09
N THR A 21 20.23 6.25 -0.82
CA THR A 21 21.16 5.12 -0.77
C THR A 21 20.73 4.06 0.25
N GLN A 22 20.28 4.48 1.44
CA GLN A 22 19.78 3.54 2.45
C GLN A 22 18.53 2.80 1.99
N GLU A 23 17.59 3.46 1.30
CA GLU A 23 16.41 2.78 0.77
C GLU A 23 16.80 1.77 -0.32
N ILE A 24 17.71 2.12 -1.24
CA ILE A 24 18.24 1.19 -2.26
C ILE A 24 18.89 -0.04 -1.62
N GLN A 25 19.73 0.15 -0.60
CA GLN A 25 20.39 -0.94 0.11
C GLN A 25 19.40 -1.92 0.76
N LYS A 26 18.22 -1.45 1.21
CA LYS A 26 17.17 -2.35 1.71
C LYS A 26 16.65 -3.27 0.61
N TYR A 27 16.46 -2.76 -0.61
CA TYR A 27 16.05 -3.60 -1.75
C TYR A 27 17.11 -4.63 -2.10
N GLU A 28 18.38 -4.23 -2.19
CA GLU A 28 19.50 -5.14 -2.47
C GLU A 28 19.59 -6.26 -1.43
N HIS A 29 19.45 -5.91 -0.15
CA HIS A 29 19.45 -6.89 0.94
C HIS A 29 18.30 -7.90 0.83
N ILE A 30 17.08 -7.43 0.50
CA ILE A 30 15.92 -8.31 0.31
C ILE A 30 16.15 -9.24 -0.89
N ILE A 31 16.60 -8.70 -2.03
CA ILE A 31 16.90 -9.48 -3.24
C ILE A 31 17.93 -10.57 -2.93
N HIS A 32 19.04 -10.21 -2.29
CA HIS A 32 20.10 -11.16 -1.95
C HIS A 32 19.62 -12.23 -0.97
N SER A 33 18.85 -11.85 0.04
CA SER A 33 18.27 -12.78 1.01
C SER A 33 17.33 -13.79 0.33
N ILE A 34 16.42 -13.33 -0.52
CA ILE A 34 15.46 -14.18 -1.23
C ILE A 34 16.18 -15.11 -2.23
N ARG A 35 17.20 -14.62 -2.94
CA ARG A 35 17.99 -15.47 -3.87
C ARG A 35 18.71 -16.61 -3.16
N ASN A 36 19.27 -16.35 -1.97
CA ASN A 36 20.09 -17.34 -1.27
C ASN A 36 19.29 -18.27 -0.37
N HIS A 37 18.15 -17.83 0.16
CA HIS A 37 17.40 -18.56 1.19
C HIS A 37 15.93 -18.81 0.83
N GLY A 38 15.48 -18.32 -0.33
CA GLY A 38 14.05 -18.26 -0.67
C GLY A 38 13.28 -17.21 0.13
N TYR A 39 12.02 -17.01 -0.22
CA TYR A 39 11.13 -16.16 0.58
C TYR A 39 10.45 -16.98 1.68
N ASN A 40 10.82 -16.70 2.93
CA ASN A 40 10.18 -17.31 4.12
C ASN A 40 9.54 -16.23 5.00
N PRO A 41 8.21 -15.99 4.88
CA PRO A 41 7.51 -14.96 5.65
C PRO A 41 7.45 -15.27 7.16
N GLU A 42 7.51 -16.53 7.58
CA GLU A 42 7.49 -16.90 9.00
C GLU A 42 8.81 -16.49 9.69
N LYS A 43 9.92 -16.64 8.98
CA LYS A 43 11.26 -16.30 9.49
C LYS A 43 11.60 -14.82 9.37
N TYR A 44 11.25 -14.19 8.24
CA TYR A 44 11.70 -12.84 7.90
C TYR A 44 10.61 -11.77 7.98
N GLY A 45 9.39 -12.15 8.40
CA GLY A 45 8.22 -11.29 8.45
C GLY A 45 7.39 -11.33 7.18
N SER A 46 6.07 -11.43 7.35
CA SER A 46 5.10 -11.46 6.26
C SER A 46 4.78 -10.08 5.70
N VAL A 47 4.33 -10.04 4.45
CA VAL A 47 3.60 -8.87 3.92
C VAL A 47 2.26 -8.81 4.64
N ARG A 48 1.90 -7.65 5.20
CA ARG A 48 0.68 -7.48 5.98
C ARG A 48 -0.25 -6.45 5.38
N GLY A 49 -1.54 -6.59 5.66
CA GLY A 49 -2.54 -5.67 5.17
C GLY A 49 -3.96 -6.12 5.46
N TYR A 50 -4.89 -5.52 4.73
CA TYR A 50 -6.31 -5.80 4.79
C TYR A 50 -6.97 -5.54 3.44
N PHE A 51 -8.16 -6.09 3.21
CA PHE A 51 -8.87 -5.89 1.95
C PHE A 51 -9.64 -4.57 1.94
N LEU A 52 -9.58 -3.87 0.80
CA LEU A 52 -10.54 -2.85 0.45
C LEU A 52 -11.50 -3.45 -0.56
N ILE A 53 -12.81 -3.27 -0.35
CA ILE A 53 -13.86 -3.78 -1.23
C ILE A 53 -14.69 -2.60 -1.72
N ASP A 54 -14.78 -2.42 -3.03
CA ASP A 54 -15.56 -1.35 -3.63
C ASP A 54 -17.07 -1.67 -3.62
N ALA A 55 -17.88 -0.79 -4.22
CA ALA A 55 -19.33 -0.98 -4.29
C ALA A 55 -19.77 -2.11 -5.24
N LYS A 56 -18.91 -2.54 -6.17
CA LYS A 56 -19.16 -3.63 -7.14
C LYS A 56 -18.72 -4.99 -6.60
N GLY A 57 -18.01 -5.00 -5.47
CA GLY A 57 -17.43 -6.22 -4.90
C GLY A 57 -16.02 -6.51 -5.42
N ASP A 58 -15.45 -5.63 -6.26
CA ASP A 58 -14.04 -5.68 -6.60
C ASP A 58 -13.20 -5.41 -5.35
N TYR A 59 -12.05 -6.07 -5.25
CA TYR A 59 -11.18 -5.91 -4.09
C TYR A 59 -9.73 -5.65 -4.46
N VAL A 60 -9.03 -5.00 -3.54
CA VAL A 60 -7.58 -4.85 -3.54
C VAL A 60 -7.05 -5.14 -2.14
N PHE A 61 -5.84 -5.68 -2.06
CA PHE A 61 -5.17 -5.88 -0.79
C PHE A 61 -4.30 -4.66 -0.47
N ARG A 62 -4.69 -3.89 0.56
CA ARG A 62 -3.93 -2.71 1.00
C ARG A 62 -2.79 -3.17 1.90
N VAL A 63 -1.56 -3.05 1.39
CA VAL A 63 -0.35 -3.36 2.15
C VAL A 63 -0.10 -2.28 3.22
N THR A 64 0.05 -2.72 4.47
CA THR A 64 0.41 -1.89 5.63
C THR A 64 1.84 -2.15 6.09
N GLN A 65 2.37 -3.35 5.86
CA GLN A 65 3.74 -3.74 6.23
C GLN A 65 4.38 -4.64 5.19
N GLY A 66 5.71 -4.56 5.09
CA GLY A 66 6.46 -5.32 4.08
C GLY A 66 6.41 -4.72 2.68
N MET A 67 6.16 -3.41 2.54
CA MET A 67 5.99 -2.71 1.26
C MET A 67 7.18 -2.85 0.31
N HIS A 68 8.40 -3.07 0.80
CA HIS A 68 9.58 -3.28 -0.06
C HIS A 68 9.65 -4.71 -0.61
N ARG A 69 9.04 -5.69 0.06
CA ARG A 69 9.08 -7.10 -0.37
C ARG A 69 8.18 -7.34 -1.57
N VAL A 70 7.03 -6.68 -1.63
CA VAL A 70 6.07 -6.81 -2.74
C VAL A 70 6.70 -6.51 -4.11
N PRO A 71 7.30 -5.33 -4.35
CA PRO A 71 7.96 -5.04 -5.63
C PRO A 71 9.18 -5.92 -5.90
N VAL A 72 9.91 -6.37 -4.87
CA VAL A 72 11.02 -7.32 -5.08
C VAL A 72 10.50 -8.67 -5.55
N LEU A 73 9.46 -9.21 -4.93
CA LEU A 73 8.86 -10.48 -5.33
C LEU A 73 8.26 -10.40 -6.73
N ASP A 74 7.56 -9.31 -7.05
CA ASP A 74 7.03 -9.02 -8.38
C ASP A 74 8.15 -8.97 -9.44
N ALA A 75 9.22 -8.20 -9.18
CA ALA A 75 10.39 -8.11 -10.06
C ALA A 75 11.13 -9.46 -10.22
N MET A 76 10.98 -10.38 -9.26
CA MET A 76 11.50 -11.74 -9.33
C MET A 76 10.53 -12.74 -10.00
N GLY A 77 9.41 -12.26 -10.54
CA GLY A 77 8.45 -13.06 -11.30
C GLY A 77 7.40 -13.78 -10.46
N TRP A 78 7.22 -13.42 -9.19
CA TRP A 78 6.19 -14.02 -8.35
C TRP A 78 4.81 -13.48 -8.74
N THR A 79 3.90 -14.39 -9.10
CA THR A 79 2.50 -14.06 -9.41
C THR A 79 1.58 -14.16 -8.19
N THR A 80 2.04 -14.81 -7.12
CA THR A 80 1.31 -15.01 -5.87
C THR A 80 2.22 -14.75 -4.68
N ILE A 81 1.82 -13.86 -3.77
CA ILE A 81 2.61 -13.49 -2.60
C ILE A 81 1.86 -13.93 -1.33
N PRO A 82 2.50 -14.69 -0.41
CA PRO A 82 1.89 -15.02 0.86
C PRO A 82 1.79 -13.76 1.73
N ILE A 83 0.58 -13.50 2.22
CA ILE A 83 0.23 -12.34 3.04
C ILE A 83 -0.30 -12.77 4.41
N SER A 84 -0.36 -11.83 5.35
CA SER A 84 -1.07 -11.99 6.62
C SER A 84 -1.94 -10.78 6.91
N PHE A 85 -3.00 -10.97 7.70
CA PHE A 85 -3.78 -9.82 8.15
C PHE A 85 -2.98 -8.98 9.14
N ASP A 86 -3.10 -7.66 8.99
CA ASP A 86 -2.57 -6.74 9.99
C ASP A 86 -3.40 -6.88 11.29
N PRO A 87 -2.78 -7.20 12.44
CA PRO A 87 -3.51 -7.47 13.68
C PRO A 87 -4.22 -6.24 14.26
N VAL A 88 -3.84 -5.02 13.88
CA VAL A 88 -4.46 -3.79 14.40
C VAL A 88 -5.53 -3.21 13.46
N MET A 89 -5.73 -3.83 12.30
CA MET A 89 -6.70 -3.39 11.30
C MET A 89 -7.84 -4.41 11.16
N PRO A 90 -9.04 -3.99 10.73
CA PRO A 90 -10.06 -4.94 10.31
C PRO A 90 -9.56 -5.77 9.12
N ARG A 91 -10.08 -7.00 8.95
CA ARG A 91 -9.72 -7.86 7.81
C ARG A 91 -10.11 -7.25 6.46
N TYR A 92 -11.20 -6.48 6.44
CA TYR A 92 -11.63 -5.73 5.27
C TYR A 92 -12.33 -4.43 5.65
N ILE A 93 -12.33 -3.48 4.72
CA ILE A 93 -13.15 -2.26 4.74
C ILE A 93 -13.92 -2.22 3.43
N SER A 94 -15.25 -2.09 3.51
CA SER A 94 -16.13 -2.02 2.34
C SER A 94 -16.65 -0.61 2.14
N LEU A 95 -16.65 -0.12 0.90
CA LEU A 95 -17.27 1.16 0.56
C LEU A 95 -18.77 1.17 0.88
N SER A 96 -19.44 0.01 0.85
CA SER A 96 -20.86 -0.11 1.23
C SER A 96 -21.13 0.26 2.70
N SER A 97 -20.10 0.26 3.56
CA SER A 97 -20.20 0.69 4.97
C SER A 97 -19.83 2.16 5.20
N LEU A 98 -19.61 2.95 4.14
CA LEU A 98 -19.17 4.35 4.21
C LEU A 98 -19.93 5.21 5.22
N ARG A 99 -21.26 5.07 5.27
CA ARG A 99 -22.13 5.84 6.19
C ARG A 99 -21.86 5.59 7.68
N TYR A 100 -21.10 4.54 8.00
CA TYR A 100 -20.73 4.16 9.36
C TYR A 100 -19.26 4.47 9.68
N TRP A 101 -18.50 5.01 8.75
CA TRP A 101 -17.09 5.31 9.00
C TRP A 101 -16.97 6.48 9.98
N PRO A 102 -16.14 6.38 11.03
CA PRO A 102 -16.11 7.39 12.10
C PRO A 102 -15.93 8.82 11.58
N LYS A 103 -15.05 9.01 10.57
CA LYS A 103 -14.73 10.31 9.98
C LYS A 103 -15.74 10.83 8.95
N VAL A 104 -16.69 9.98 8.53
CA VAL A 104 -17.85 10.39 7.75
C VAL A 104 -18.99 10.76 8.70
N VAL A 105 -19.18 9.96 9.75
CA VAL A 105 -20.21 10.18 10.79
C VAL A 105 -19.97 11.49 11.54
N ASP A 106 -18.71 11.80 11.88
CA ASP A 106 -18.37 13.05 12.59
C ASP A 106 -18.29 14.29 11.68
N GLY A 107 -18.52 14.13 10.37
CA GLY A 107 -18.51 15.21 9.39
C GLY A 107 -17.12 15.69 8.96
N THR A 108 -16.02 15.10 9.44
CA THR A 108 -14.65 15.46 9.03
C THR A 108 -14.45 15.29 7.52
N PHE A 109 -15.01 14.23 6.95
CA PHE A 109 -15.04 13.98 5.51
C PHE A 109 -16.48 13.92 5.01
N SER A 110 -16.76 14.65 3.93
CA SER A 110 -18.02 14.46 3.21
C SER A 110 -18.06 13.04 2.61
N PRO A 111 -19.25 12.40 2.52
CA PRO A 111 -19.37 11.09 1.87
C PRO A 111 -18.77 11.07 0.46
N THR A 112 -18.94 12.15 -0.31
CA THR A 112 -18.39 12.30 -1.66
C THR A 112 -16.85 12.28 -1.65
N LEU A 113 -16.21 13.06 -0.77
CA LEU A 113 -14.75 13.10 -0.67
C LEU A 113 -14.19 11.76 -0.19
N ALA A 114 -14.80 11.15 0.82
CA ALA A 114 -14.39 9.85 1.33
C ALA A 114 -14.51 8.74 0.25
N THR A 115 -15.59 8.76 -0.53
CA THR A 115 -15.78 7.86 -1.69
C THR A 115 -14.68 8.05 -2.73
N TYR A 116 -14.40 9.31 -3.11
CA TYR A 116 -13.36 9.64 -4.07
C TYR A 116 -11.98 9.15 -3.61
N MET A 117 -11.62 9.42 -2.34
CA MET A 117 -10.36 8.97 -1.76
C MET A 117 -10.25 7.44 -1.70
N PHE A 118 -11.35 6.74 -1.37
CA PHE A 118 -11.37 5.28 -1.34
C PHE A 118 -11.18 4.68 -2.74
N ASN A 119 -11.90 5.20 -3.73
CA ASN A 119 -11.84 4.70 -5.11
C ASN A 119 -10.47 4.89 -5.76
N ARG A 120 -9.64 5.81 -5.25
CA ARG A 120 -8.25 5.95 -5.68
C ARG A 120 -7.43 4.67 -5.56
N HIS A 121 -7.79 3.77 -4.64
CA HIS A 121 -7.13 2.47 -4.51
C HIS A 121 -7.39 1.52 -5.67
N PHE A 122 -8.33 1.84 -6.56
CA PHE A 122 -8.76 1.01 -7.68
C PHE A 122 -8.41 1.62 -9.05
N TRP A 123 -7.85 2.83 -9.10
CA TRP A 123 -7.59 3.56 -10.36
C TRP A 123 -6.31 3.13 -11.11
N ASP A 124 -5.36 2.46 -10.45
CA ASP A 124 -4.12 1.99 -11.09
C ASP A 124 -4.19 0.49 -11.44
N ARG A 125 -5.30 0.06 -12.04
CA ARG A 125 -5.24 -1.00 -13.06
C ARG A 125 -4.94 -0.26 -14.36
N GLY A 126 -3.91 -0.65 -15.11
CA GLY A 126 -3.29 0.09 -16.23
C GLY A 126 -4.19 0.58 -17.39
N ASP A 127 -5.51 0.48 -17.22
CA ASP A 127 -6.62 0.69 -18.12
C ASP A 127 -7.55 1.86 -17.71
N VAL A 128 -7.52 2.36 -16.47
CA VAL A 128 -8.47 3.40 -15.98
C VAL A 128 -7.98 4.85 -16.19
N LYS A 129 -6.70 5.04 -16.54
CA LYS A 129 -6.10 6.39 -16.64
C LYS A 129 -6.67 7.25 -17.79
N GLN A 130 -7.26 6.64 -18.81
CA GLN A 130 -7.73 7.34 -20.02
C GLN A 130 -9.14 7.94 -19.88
N SER A 131 -10.06 7.33 -19.11
CA SER A 131 -11.45 7.81 -19.10
C SER A 131 -11.66 9.03 -18.20
N ILE A 132 -10.93 9.16 -17.10
CA ILE A 132 -11.16 10.23 -16.11
C ILE A 132 -10.49 11.56 -16.53
N LEU A 133 -9.42 11.52 -17.33
CA LEU A 133 -8.75 12.74 -17.81
C LEU A 133 -9.41 13.35 -19.05
N GLY A 134 -10.21 12.58 -19.79
CA GLY A 134 -10.98 13.09 -20.95
C GLY A 134 -12.26 13.83 -20.57
N GLU A 135 -12.73 13.71 -19.32
CA GLU A 135 -13.94 14.41 -18.82
C GLU A 135 -13.61 15.72 -18.09
N LEU A 136 -12.33 16.05 -17.93
CA LEU A 136 -11.84 17.28 -17.30
C LEU A 136 -11.05 18.19 -18.25
N SER A 137 -11.10 17.93 -19.56
CA SER A 137 -10.50 18.76 -20.62
C SER A 137 -11.53 19.53 -21.41
#